data_AF-A0AAQ0PG96-F1
#
_entry.id   AF-A0AAQ0PG96-F1
#
_cell.length_a   1.000
_cell.length_b   1.000
_cell.length_c   1.000
_cell.angle_alpha   90.00
_cell.angle_beta   90.00
_cell.angle_gamma   90.00
#
_symmetry.space_group_name_H-M   'P 1'
#
loop_
_entity.id
_entity.type
_entity.pdbx_description
1 polymer ?
#
loop_
_entity_poly.entity_id
_entity_poly.type
_entity_poly.pdbx_seq_one_letter_code
_entity_poly.pdbx_strand_id
1 'polypeptide(L)'
;MNDFCTPESNNSPTWTFFDVFVWTMVPARFGGGRGHLQRFKDTWLVHNKLYIKASAARYSLPIELLAGVCWIEAGGDPNSADRAAFELRVFDHLGNLPTAITPQPVKTSFGWVSVQLRTAAVTLGLDPDDMSISQLRSLANCLEQDVYNIDLAAKHLRLLADYDKFSSIGMDEVRIIGARYNRGTNPSIEKIKENTSYGDFIVKRWNFFSQLVR
;
A
#
# COMPACT_ATOMS: atom_id res chain seq x y z
N MET A 1 11.09 -21.35 5.57
CA MET A 1 10.93 -20.08 6.32
C MET A 1 11.25 -18.96 5.34
N ASN A 2 10.42 -17.94 5.24
CA ASN A 2 10.72 -16.78 4.42
C ASN A 2 11.54 -15.82 5.29
N ASP A 3 12.66 -15.33 4.77
CA ASP A 3 13.63 -14.55 5.56
C ASP A 3 13.06 -13.21 6.06
N PHE A 4 11.93 -12.75 5.50
CA PHE A 4 11.32 -11.46 5.84
C PHE A 4 10.05 -11.56 6.70
N CYS A 5 9.30 -12.67 6.63
CA CYS A 5 8.03 -12.81 7.35
C CYS A 5 7.66 -14.26 7.63
N THR A 6 6.81 -14.46 8.64
CA THR A 6 6.03 -15.68 8.78
C THR A 6 4.77 -15.59 7.91
N PRO A 7 4.50 -16.55 7.02
CA PRO A 7 3.27 -16.56 6.24
C PRO A 7 2.08 -16.79 7.18
N GLU A 8 1.34 -15.73 7.49
CA GLU A 8 0.10 -15.79 8.26
C GLU A 8 -1.02 -15.18 7.43
N SER A 9 -1.91 -16.05 6.93
CA SER A 9 -3.17 -15.62 6.32
C SER A 9 -4.17 -15.30 7.40
N ASN A 10 -4.86 -14.18 7.26
CA ASN A 10 -5.99 -13.77 8.09
C ASN A 10 -7.34 -13.94 7.38
N ASN A 11 -7.37 -14.68 6.25
CA ASN A 11 -8.56 -14.92 5.42
C ASN A 11 -9.32 -13.64 5.03
N SER A 12 -8.60 -12.56 4.74
CA SER A 12 -9.20 -11.32 4.26
C SER A 12 -10.01 -11.51 2.97
N PRO A 13 -11.01 -10.64 2.74
CA PRO A 13 -11.69 -10.54 1.45
C PRO A 13 -10.68 -10.33 0.31
N THR A 14 -10.90 -11.01 -0.82
CA THR A 14 -10.06 -10.90 -2.01
C THR A 14 -10.76 -10.13 -3.12
N TRP A 15 -9.99 -9.34 -3.86
CA TRP A 15 -10.40 -8.65 -5.09
C TRP A 15 -9.95 -9.47 -6.29
N THR A 16 -10.91 -10.13 -6.94
CA THR A 16 -10.63 -11.06 -8.03
C THR A 16 -10.82 -10.39 -9.39
N PHE A 17 -10.42 -11.08 -10.47
CA PHE A 17 -10.74 -10.64 -11.83
C PHE A 17 -12.24 -10.51 -12.07
N PHE A 18 -13.07 -11.33 -11.41
CA PHE A 18 -14.51 -11.20 -11.48
C PHE A 18 -15.00 -9.89 -10.84
N ASP A 19 -14.41 -9.48 -9.71
CA ASP A 19 -14.72 -8.22 -9.07
C ASP A 19 -14.32 -7.02 -9.93
N VAL A 20 -13.17 -7.09 -10.60
CA VAL A 20 -12.73 -6.08 -11.58
C VAL A 20 -13.73 -6.00 -12.73
N PHE A 21 -14.20 -7.13 -13.25
CA PHE A 21 -15.24 -7.17 -14.29
C PHE A 21 -16.54 -6.52 -13.79
N VAL A 22 -17.03 -6.88 -12.61
CA VAL A 22 -18.25 -6.28 -12.03
C VAL A 22 -18.07 -4.78 -11.82
N TRP A 23 -16.92 -4.34 -11.32
CA TRP A 23 -16.62 -2.94 -11.12
C TRP A 23 -16.60 -2.14 -12.43
N THR A 24 -15.95 -2.66 -13.47
CA THR A 24 -15.69 -1.92 -14.71
C THR A 24 -16.80 -2.04 -15.75
N MET A 25 -17.45 -3.21 -15.85
CA MET A 25 -18.38 -3.54 -16.93
C MET A 25 -19.84 -3.58 -16.49
N VAL A 26 -20.14 -3.88 -15.22
CA VAL A 26 -21.53 -3.92 -14.75
C VAL A 26 -22.02 -2.50 -14.40
N PRO A 27 -23.15 -2.03 -14.96
CA PRO A 27 -23.68 -0.71 -14.63
C PRO A 27 -23.96 -0.56 -13.12
N ALA A 28 -23.79 0.66 -12.59
CA ALA A 28 -23.96 0.93 -11.16
C ALA A 28 -25.34 0.55 -10.61
N ARG A 29 -26.41 0.68 -11.43
CA ARG A 29 -27.77 0.26 -11.06
C ARG A 29 -27.93 -1.24 -10.80
N PHE A 30 -26.99 -2.05 -11.30
CA PHE A 30 -26.93 -3.51 -11.12
C PHE A 30 -25.82 -3.93 -10.16
N GLY A 31 -25.30 -2.99 -9.36
CA GLY A 31 -24.33 -3.29 -8.31
C GLY A 31 -22.86 -3.10 -8.69
N GLY A 32 -22.54 -2.78 -9.94
CA GLY A 32 -21.17 -2.48 -10.38
C GLY A 32 -20.72 -1.04 -10.12
N GLY A 33 -19.69 -0.58 -10.82
CA GLY A 33 -19.16 0.78 -10.69
C GLY A 33 -18.56 1.10 -9.31
N ARG A 34 -18.45 2.41 -8.99
CA ARG A 34 -17.76 2.89 -7.78
C ARG A 34 -18.31 2.28 -6.48
N GLY A 35 -19.61 1.99 -6.42
CA GLY A 35 -20.22 1.39 -5.25
C GLY A 35 -19.72 -0.03 -4.95
N HIS A 36 -19.41 -0.83 -5.98
CA HIS A 36 -18.81 -2.17 -5.81
C HIS A 36 -17.45 -2.07 -5.15
N LEU A 37 -16.57 -1.24 -5.72
CA LEU A 37 -15.22 -1.01 -5.19
C LEU A 37 -15.23 -0.45 -3.77
N GLN A 38 -16.09 0.54 -3.48
CA GLN A 38 -16.19 1.12 -2.15
C GLN A 38 -16.63 0.10 -1.10
N ARG A 39 -17.62 -0.76 -1.41
CA ARG A 39 -18.07 -1.82 -0.49
C ARG A 39 -16.96 -2.83 -0.20
N PHE A 40 -16.17 -3.19 -1.21
CA PHE A 40 -15.01 -4.06 -1.00
C PHE A 40 -13.99 -3.40 -0.07
N LYS A 41 -13.61 -2.15 -0.35
CA LYS A 41 -12.68 -1.38 0.48
C LYS A 41 -13.15 -1.26 1.93
N ASP A 42 -14.43 -0.97 2.14
CA ASP A 42 -15.04 -0.91 3.48
C ASP A 42 -14.94 -2.25 4.19
N THR A 43 -15.33 -3.34 3.51
CA THR A 43 -15.34 -4.70 4.08
C THR A 43 -13.93 -5.15 4.44
N TRP A 44 -12.96 -4.92 3.55
CA TRP A 44 -11.56 -5.26 3.77
C TRP A 44 -10.99 -4.48 4.96
N LEU A 45 -11.28 -3.18 5.06
CA LEU A 45 -10.81 -2.34 6.16
C LEU A 45 -11.42 -2.78 7.51
N VAL A 46 -12.73 -3.07 7.54
CA VAL A 46 -13.44 -3.53 8.74
C VAL A 46 -12.91 -4.89 9.20
N HIS A 47 -12.64 -5.82 8.28
CA HIS A 47 -12.03 -7.12 8.58
C HIS A 47 -10.65 -6.96 9.23
N ASN A 48 -9.85 -6.04 8.71
CA ASN A 48 -8.46 -5.83 9.14
C ASN A 48 -8.28 -4.84 10.30
N LYS A 49 -9.36 -4.29 10.85
CA LYS A 49 -9.31 -3.16 11.80
C LYS A 49 -8.44 -3.41 13.04
N LEU A 50 -8.38 -4.64 13.54
CA LEU A 50 -7.55 -4.97 14.72
C LEU A 50 -6.05 -4.85 14.40
N TYR A 51 -5.63 -5.31 13.22
CA TYR A 51 -4.25 -5.18 12.76
C TYR A 51 -3.91 -3.72 12.47
N ILE A 52 -4.82 -2.96 11.85
CA ILE A 52 -4.66 -1.52 11.61
C ILE A 52 -4.48 -0.77 12.93
N LYS A 53 -5.31 -1.04 13.95
CA LYS A 53 -5.16 -0.43 15.28
C LYS A 53 -3.82 -0.78 15.91
N ALA A 54 -3.44 -2.05 15.88
CA ALA A 54 -2.20 -2.53 16.49
C ALA A 54 -0.97 -1.90 15.83
N SER A 55 -0.91 -1.85 14.50
CA SER A 55 0.20 -1.25 13.76
C SER A 55 0.23 0.27 13.89
N ALA A 56 -0.93 0.95 13.85
CA ALA A 56 -0.98 2.40 14.10
C ALA A 56 -0.45 2.74 15.51
N ALA A 57 -0.87 1.99 16.53
CA ALA A 57 -0.37 2.17 17.90
C ALA A 57 1.14 1.90 18.00
N ARG A 58 1.61 0.79 17.42
CA ARG A 58 3.05 0.43 17.37
C ARG A 58 3.91 1.55 16.81
N TYR A 59 3.44 2.20 15.76
CA TYR A 59 4.17 3.28 15.08
C TYR A 59 3.68 4.67 15.48
N SER A 60 2.94 4.81 16.58
CA SER A 60 2.45 6.10 17.13
C SER A 60 1.69 6.98 16.12
N LEU A 61 0.98 6.37 15.18
CA LEU A 61 0.22 7.06 14.14
C LEU A 61 -1.24 7.26 14.58
N PRO A 62 -1.92 8.32 14.11
CA PRO A 62 -3.37 8.35 14.11
C PRO A 62 -3.92 7.15 13.33
N ILE A 63 -4.89 6.45 13.90
CA ILE A 63 -5.43 5.21 13.30
C ILE A 63 -6.10 5.54 11.96
N GLU A 64 -6.76 6.70 11.85
CA GLU A 64 -7.43 7.18 10.66
C GLU A 64 -6.49 7.46 9.49
N LEU A 65 -5.23 7.85 9.77
CA LEU A 65 -4.23 8.04 8.72
C LEU A 65 -3.91 6.69 8.06
N LEU A 66 -3.57 5.67 8.87
CA LEU A 66 -3.29 4.34 8.35
C LEU A 66 -4.52 3.72 7.69
N ALA A 67 -5.69 3.87 8.30
CA ALA A 67 -6.95 3.38 7.75
C ALA A 67 -7.29 4.02 6.40
N GLY A 68 -7.06 5.33 6.28
CA GLY A 68 -7.27 6.07 5.04
C GLY A 68 -6.36 5.59 3.92
N VAL A 69 -5.07 5.38 4.21
CA VAL A 69 -4.11 4.80 3.26
C VAL A 69 -4.55 3.39 2.83
N CYS A 70 -4.82 2.50 3.78
CA CYS A 70 -5.32 1.16 3.49
C CYS A 70 -6.58 1.17 2.60
N TRP A 71 -7.53 2.05 2.88
CA TRP A 71 -8.77 2.14 2.10
C TRP A 71 -8.55 2.71 0.69
N ILE A 72 -7.65 3.68 0.52
CA ILE A 72 -7.34 4.25 -0.80
C ILE A 72 -6.72 3.19 -1.69
N GLU A 73 -5.79 2.41 -1.16
CA GLU A 73 -5.00 1.43 -1.91
C GLU A 73 -5.74 0.11 -2.16
N ALA A 74 -6.61 -0.33 -1.25
CA ALA A 74 -7.30 -1.64 -1.37
C ALA A 74 -8.13 -1.74 -2.66
N GLY A 75 -8.00 -2.83 -3.41
CA GLY A 75 -8.82 -3.06 -4.62
C GLY A 75 -8.46 -2.16 -5.82
N GLY A 76 -7.23 -1.63 -5.88
CA GLY A 76 -6.69 -0.99 -7.08
C GLY A 76 -6.49 -1.97 -8.24
N ASP A 77 -5.68 -3.01 -8.02
CA ASP A 77 -5.42 -4.10 -8.97
C ASP A 77 -5.73 -5.47 -8.32
N PRO A 78 -6.11 -6.50 -9.10
CA PRO A 78 -6.28 -7.85 -8.57
C PRO A 78 -4.91 -8.43 -8.21
N ASN A 79 -4.73 -8.96 -6.99
CA ASN A 79 -3.44 -9.44 -6.46
C ASN A 79 -2.64 -10.37 -7.42
N SER A 80 -3.32 -11.15 -8.25
CA SER A 80 -2.68 -12.03 -9.24
C SER A 80 -2.02 -11.30 -10.42
N ALA A 81 -2.47 -10.09 -10.76
CA ALA A 81 -1.90 -9.29 -11.85
C ALA A 81 -0.52 -8.71 -11.46
N ASP A 82 -0.35 -8.26 -10.22
CA ASP A 82 0.93 -7.72 -9.71
C ASP A 82 2.02 -8.79 -9.70
N ARG A 83 1.68 -10.02 -9.28
CA ARG A 83 2.56 -11.18 -9.33
C ARG A 83 3.00 -11.51 -10.76
N ALA A 84 2.06 -11.52 -11.71
CA ALA A 84 2.36 -11.77 -13.12
C ALA A 84 3.24 -10.66 -13.72
N ALA A 85 2.95 -9.39 -13.41
CA ALA A 85 3.75 -8.25 -13.84
C ALA A 85 5.18 -8.29 -13.28
N PHE A 86 5.35 -8.71 -12.03
CA PHE A 86 6.67 -8.90 -11.44
C PHE A 86 7.46 -10.03 -12.12
N GLU A 87 6.88 -11.21 -12.31
CA GLU A 87 7.59 -12.32 -12.96
C GLU A 87 7.96 -12.00 -14.42
N LEU A 88 7.12 -11.24 -15.13
CA LEU A 88 7.45 -10.70 -16.45
C LEU A 88 8.65 -9.74 -16.40
N ARG A 89 8.68 -8.81 -15.42
CA ARG A 89 9.84 -7.92 -15.21
C ARG A 89 11.09 -8.68 -14.83
N VAL A 90 10.99 -9.72 -14.00
CA VAL A 90 12.15 -10.56 -13.65
C VAL A 90 12.69 -11.28 -14.90
N PHE A 91 11.81 -11.82 -15.73
CA PHE A 91 12.19 -12.48 -16.98
C PHE A 91 12.86 -11.53 -17.98
N ASP A 92 12.32 -10.32 -18.15
CA ASP A 92 12.87 -9.30 -19.05
C ASP A 92 14.25 -8.78 -18.58
N HIS A 93 14.50 -8.79 -17.26
CA HIS A 93 15.77 -8.36 -16.66
C HIS A 93 16.74 -9.53 -16.38
N LEU A 94 16.44 -10.75 -16.82
CA LEU A 94 17.33 -11.90 -16.70
C LEU A 94 18.44 -11.85 -17.77
N GLY A 95 19.70 -11.90 -17.34
CA GLY A 95 20.83 -12.25 -18.22
C GLY A 95 21.42 -11.14 -19.09
N ASN A 96 21.35 -9.86 -18.70
CA ASN A 96 21.90 -8.73 -19.47
C ASN A 96 21.40 -8.70 -20.92
N LEU A 97 20.12 -9.04 -21.15
CA LEU A 97 19.53 -8.88 -22.47
C LEU A 97 19.61 -7.39 -22.88
N PRO A 98 20.08 -7.05 -24.10
CA PRO A 98 20.52 -5.69 -24.44
C PRO A 98 19.44 -4.60 -24.36
N THR A 99 18.16 -4.99 -24.26
CA THR A 99 17.02 -4.08 -24.19
C THR A 99 15.93 -4.67 -23.31
N ALA A 100 16.07 -4.55 -22.00
CA ALA A 100 14.93 -4.70 -21.11
C ALA A 100 13.91 -3.58 -21.43
N ILE A 101 12.67 -3.96 -21.72
CA ILE A 101 11.58 -3.03 -22.13
C ILE A 101 10.74 -2.63 -20.91
N THR A 102 10.73 -3.46 -19.88
CA THR A 102 9.93 -3.28 -18.67
C THR A 102 10.68 -2.50 -17.59
N PRO A 103 10.00 -1.80 -16.66
CA PRO A 103 10.65 -1.23 -15.48
C PRO A 103 11.32 -2.31 -14.62
N GLN A 104 12.39 -1.94 -13.91
CA GLN A 104 13.08 -2.87 -13.00
C GLN A 104 12.09 -3.55 -12.03
N PRO A 105 12.27 -4.85 -11.69
CA PRO A 105 11.37 -5.61 -10.82
C PRO A 105 11.09 -4.95 -9.46
N VAL A 106 12.08 -4.25 -8.90
CA VAL A 106 11.99 -3.55 -7.60
C VAL A 106 10.99 -2.38 -7.59
N LYS A 107 10.52 -1.93 -8.76
CA LYS A 107 9.47 -0.91 -8.91
C LYS A 107 8.05 -1.48 -8.95
N THR A 108 7.87 -2.77 -8.71
CA THR A 108 6.53 -3.39 -8.63
C THR A 108 5.93 -3.19 -7.24
N SER A 109 4.67 -2.76 -7.20
CA SER A 109 3.85 -2.68 -5.98
C SER A 109 3.17 -4.02 -5.72
N PHE A 110 3.00 -4.38 -4.45
CA PHE A 110 2.35 -5.61 -4.04
C PHE A 110 1.44 -5.41 -2.83
N GLY A 111 0.41 -6.25 -2.77
CA GLY A 111 -0.54 -6.33 -1.66
C GLY A 111 -1.58 -5.22 -1.67
N TRP A 112 -2.55 -5.32 -0.76
CA TRP A 112 -3.71 -4.42 -0.71
C TRP A 112 -3.38 -2.96 -0.42
N VAL A 113 -2.20 -2.68 0.13
CA VAL A 113 -1.73 -1.32 0.40
C VAL A 113 -0.70 -0.84 -0.64
N SER A 114 -0.58 -1.56 -1.76
CA SER A 114 0.19 -1.19 -2.97
C SER A 114 1.64 -0.77 -2.71
N VAL A 115 2.30 -1.35 -1.71
CA VAL A 115 3.66 -0.98 -1.33
C VAL A 115 4.65 -1.48 -2.39
N GLN A 116 5.46 -0.58 -2.96
CA GLN A 116 6.54 -0.92 -3.89
C GLN A 116 7.65 -1.71 -3.20
N LEU A 117 8.24 -2.72 -3.88
CA LEU A 117 9.35 -3.49 -3.34
C LEU A 117 10.54 -2.63 -2.91
N ARG A 118 10.87 -1.58 -3.67
CA ARG A 118 11.92 -0.62 -3.29
C ARG A 118 11.58 0.08 -1.98
N THR A 119 10.36 0.58 -1.86
CA THR A 119 9.87 1.26 -0.66
C THR A 119 9.85 0.30 0.53
N ALA A 120 9.43 -0.95 0.32
CA ALA A 120 9.44 -1.99 1.33
C ALA A 120 10.87 -2.30 1.81
N ALA A 121 11.81 -2.51 0.90
CA ALA A 121 13.22 -2.76 1.20
C ALA A 121 13.83 -1.64 2.03
N VAL A 122 13.69 -0.38 1.57
CA VAL A 122 14.16 0.80 2.30
C VAL A 122 13.50 0.92 3.67
N THR A 123 12.20 0.64 3.77
CA THR A 123 11.46 0.65 5.04
C THR A 123 11.96 -0.44 6.01
N LEU A 124 12.50 -1.54 5.51
CA LEU A 124 13.13 -2.60 6.29
C LEU A 124 14.61 -2.31 6.61
N GLY A 125 15.18 -1.21 6.11
CA GLY A 125 16.60 -0.88 6.27
C GLY A 125 17.52 -1.68 5.35
N LEU A 126 16.98 -2.22 4.25
CA LEU A 126 17.72 -2.95 3.23
C LEU A 126 18.11 -2.00 2.09
N ASP A 127 19.24 -2.28 1.43
CA ASP A 127 19.57 -1.62 0.17
C ASP A 127 18.87 -2.34 -1.00
N PRO A 128 17.88 -1.72 -1.65
CA PRO A 128 17.13 -2.35 -2.74
C PRO A 128 17.98 -2.67 -3.97
N ASP A 129 19.11 -1.99 -4.17
CA ASP A 129 19.97 -2.19 -5.34
C ASP A 129 20.94 -3.38 -5.13
N ASP A 130 21.13 -3.82 -3.89
CA ASP A 130 21.92 -5.02 -3.52
C ASP A 130 21.06 -6.29 -3.30
N MET A 131 19.74 -6.20 -3.41
CA MET A 131 18.84 -7.35 -3.21
C MET A 131 18.86 -8.31 -4.38
N SER A 132 19.07 -9.60 -4.11
CA SER A 132 18.90 -10.68 -5.09
C SER A 132 17.44 -10.87 -5.50
N ILE A 133 17.20 -11.45 -6.68
CA ILE A 133 15.85 -11.77 -7.16
C ILE A 133 15.09 -12.70 -6.21
N SER A 134 15.77 -13.65 -5.55
CA SER A 134 15.14 -14.53 -4.55
C SER A 134 14.69 -13.75 -3.32
N GLN A 135 15.48 -12.78 -2.86
CA GLN A 135 15.09 -11.87 -1.78
C GLN A 135 13.92 -10.97 -2.20
N LEU A 136 13.92 -10.43 -3.42
CA LEU A 136 12.80 -9.64 -3.95
C LEU A 136 11.51 -10.47 -4.04
N ARG A 137 11.58 -11.72 -4.53
CA ARG A 137 10.44 -12.65 -4.54
C ARG A 137 9.92 -12.95 -3.14
N SER A 138 10.82 -13.19 -2.21
CA SER A 138 10.51 -13.48 -0.81
C SER A 138 9.81 -12.29 -0.15
N LEU A 139 10.30 -11.08 -0.37
CA LEU A 139 9.66 -9.85 0.07
C LEU A 139 8.29 -9.65 -0.58
N ALA A 140 8.15 -9.89 -1.89
CA ALA A 140 6.85 -9.83 -2.59
C ALA A 140 5.82 -10.79 -1.97
N ASN A 141 6.22 -12.03 -1.64
CA ASN A 141 5.35 -13.00 -0.97
C ASN A 141 4.87 -12.50 0.40
N CYS A 142 5.73 -11.78 1.13
CA CYS A 142 5.35 -11.14 2.39
C CYS A 142 4.39 -9.98 2.18
N LEU A 143 4.61 -9.16 1.15
CA LEU A 143 3.72 -8.04 0.84
C LEU A 143 2.32 -8.48 0.42
N GLU A 144 2.16 -9.69 -0.13
CA GLU A 144 0.85 -10.28 -0.40
C GLU A 144 0.10 -10.72 0.88
N GLN A 145 0.77 -10.81 2.03
CA GLN A 145 0.11 -11.10 3.31
C GLN A 145 -0.41 -9.80 3.95
N ASP A 146 -1.72 -9.66 4.06
CA ASP A 146 -2.41 -8.45 4.52
C ASP A 146 -1.86 -7.89 5.83
N VAL A 147 -1.67 -8.75 6.84
CA VAL A 147 -1.18 -8.34 8.16
C VAL A 147 0.22 -7.72 8.06
N TYR A 148 1.11 -8.34 7.28
CA TYR A 148 2.45 -7.82 7.05
C TYR A 148 2.41 -6.53 6.24
N ASN A 149 1.56 -6.47 5.21
CA ASN A 149 1.41 -5.30 4.35
C ASN A 149 0.90 -4.07 5.13
N ILE A 150 -0.07 -4.26 6.04
CA ILE A 150 -0.58 -3.22 6.95
C ILE A 150 0.53 -2.72 7.88
N ASP A 151 1.26 -3.62 8.53
CA ASP A 151 2.33 -3.25 9.47
C ASP A 151 3.45 -2.48 8.76
N LEU A 152 3.82 -2.92 7.56
CA LEU A 152 4.81 -2.25 6.75
C LEU A 152 4.36 -0.87 6.27
N ALA A 153 3.09 -0.71 5.85
CA ALA A 153 2.54 0.59 5.48
C ALA A 153 2.56 1.56 6.67
N ALA A 154 2.22 1.08 7.87
CA ALA A 154 2.31 1.86 9.10
C ALA A 154 3.75 2.27 9.41
N LYS A 155 4.71 1.35 9.31
CA LYS A 155 6.13 1.65 9.47
C LYS A 155 6.59 2.71 8.47
N HIS A 156 6.17 2.58 7.21
CA HIS A 156 6.53 3.53 6.16
C HIS A 156 6.00 4.94 6.44
N LEU A 157 4.72 5.06 6.84
CA LEU A 157 4.13 6.36 7.22
C LEU A 157 4.86 7.03 8.38
N ARG A 158 5.35 6.26 9.35
CA ARG A 158 6.20 6.77 10.43
C ARG A 158 7.53 7.31 9.88
N LEU A 159 8.21 6.55 9.02
CA LEU A 159 9.46 7.02 8.40
C LEU A 159 9.26 8.31 7.60
N LEU A 160 8.10 8.48 6.94
CA LEU A 160 7.77 9.73 6.23
C LEU A 160 7.56 10.90 7.21
N ALA A 161 6.92 10.66 8.35
CA ALA A 161 6.77 11.67 9.40
C ALA A 161 8.14 12.08 9.98
N ASP A 162 9.02 11.10 10.21
CA ASP A 162 10.36 11.32 10.75
C ASP A 162 11.27 12.04 9.74
N TYR A 163 11.13 11.73 8.44
CA TYR A 163 11.82 12.42 7.34
C TYR A 163 11.54 13.93 7.34
N ASP A 164 10.27 14.31 7.57
CA ASP A 164 9.86 15.71 7.71
C ASP A 164 10.06 16.29 9.13
N LYS A 165 10.60 15.49 10.06
CA LYS A 165 10.89 15.87 11.45
C LYS A 165 9.64 16.27 12.24
N PHE A 166 8.50 15.63 11.99
CA PHE A 166 7.28 15.87 12.74
C PHE A 166 7.35 15.24 14.13
N SER A 167 7.31 16.07 15.17
CA SER A 167 7.30 15.64 16.57
C SER A 167 5.94 15.12 17.04
N SER A 168 4.87 15.54 16.37
CA SER A 168 3.49 15.07 16.58
C SER A 168 2.75 15.05 15.24
N ILE A 169 1.75 14.17 15.10
CA ILE A 169 0.98 14.05 13.85
C ILE A 169 -0.42 14.64 14.08
N GLY A 170 -0.57 15.91 13.74
CA GLY A 170 -1.86 16.60 13.64
C GLY A 170 -2.43 16.51 12.22
N MET A 171 -3.52 17.24 11.97
CA MET A 171 -4.22 17.19 10.68
C MET A 171 -3.37 17.72 9.51
N ASP A 172 -2.52 18.72 9.76
CA ASP A 172 -1.65 19.26 8.71
C ASP A 172 -0.51 18.30 8.39
N GLU A 173 0.04 17.62 9.40
CA GLU A 173 1.01 16.56 9.19
C GLU A 173 0.39 15.37 8.46
N VAL A 174 -0.85 14.97 8.77
CA VAL A 174 -1.60 13.93 8.02
C VAL A 174 -1.68 14.28 6.53
N ARG A 175 -1.97 15.55 6.19
CA ARG A 175 -2.04 15.99 4.79
C ARG A 175 -0.71 15.79 4.06
N ILE A 176 0.38 16.16 4.71
CA ILE A 176 1.73 16.08 4.14
C ILE A 176 2.19 14.62 4.05
N ILE A 177 2.03 13.85 5.13
CA ILE A 177 2.42 12.43 5.18
C ILE A 177 1.64 11.63 4.14
N GLY A 178 0.32 11.83 4.03
CA GLY A 178 -0.48 11.17 2.98
C GLY A 178 -0.03 11.54 1.57
N ALA A 179 0.29 12.82 1.33
CA ALA A 179 0.83 13.24 0.03
C ALA A 179 2.21 12.63 -0.27
N ARG A 180 3.07 12.49 0.75
CA ARG A 180 4.36 11.79 0.61
C ARG A 180 4.20 10.30 0.38
N TYR A 181 3.20 9.65 0.97
CA TYR A 181 2.93 8.23 0.71
C TYR A 181 2.70 7.99 -0.79
N ASN A 182 1.95 8.88 -1.43
CA ASN A 182 1.66 8.79 -2.86
C ASN A 182 2.82 9.24 -3.77
N ARG A 183 3.58 10.27 -3.36
CA ARG A 183 4.55 10.95 -4.23
C ARG A 183 6.02 10.68 -3.88
N GLY A 184 6.28 9.97 -2.80
CA GLY A 184 7.61 9.69 -2.26
C GLY A 184 8.28 10.88 -1.58
N THR A 185 9.56 10.70 -1.24
CA THR A 185 10.41 11.69 -0.58
C THR A 185 11.19 12.59 -1.54
N ASN A 186 11.22 12.28 -2.84
CA ASN A 186 11.96 13.05 -3.84
C ASN A 186 11.54 14.54 -3.92
N PRO A 187 10.23 14.89 -3.87
CA PRO A 187 9.84 16.30 -3.84
C PRO A 187 10.15 16.95 -2.49
N SER A 188 10.58 18.22 -2.52
CA SER A 188 10.72 19.03 -1.31
C SER A 188 9.38 19.19 -0.59
N ILE A 189 9.42 19.53 0.69
CA ILE A 189 8.18 19.69 1.48
C ILE A 189 7.31 20.83 0.94
N GLU A 190 7.91 21.89 0.39
CA GLU A 190 7.20 22.98 -0.29
C GLU A 190 6.44 22.44 -1.51
N LYS A 191 7.09 21.57 -2.31
CA LYS A 191 6.47 20.96 -3.49
C LYS A 191 5.40 19.92 -3.12
N ILE A 192 5.50 19.30 -1.95
CA ILE A 192 4.44 18.47 -1.39
C ILE A 192 3.23 19.34 -1.02
N LYS A 193 3.46 20.46 -0.31
CA LYS A 193 2.41 21.38 0.15
C LYS A 193 1.59 22.01 -0.98
N GLU A 194 2.16 22.16 -2.17
CA GLU A 194 1.41 22.62 -3.35
C GLU A 194 0.26 21.68 -3.75
N ASN A 195 0.34 20.39 -3.43
CA ASN A 195 -0.73 19.43 -3.70
C ASN A 195 -0.75 18.32 -2.65
N THR A 196 -1.63 18.52 -1.66
CA THR A 196 -1.92 17.58 -0.57
C THR A 196 -3.16 16.73 -0.80
N SER A 197 -3.69 16.66 -2.04
CA SER A 197 -5.00 16.06 -2.35
C SER A 197 -5.21 14.65 -1.79
N TYR A 198 -4.17 13.81 -1.79
CA TYR A 198 -4.21 12.47 -1.19
C TYR A 198 -4.46 12.53 0.32
N GLY A 199 -3.67 13.32 1.05
CA GLY A 199 -3.86 13.51 2.49
C GLY A 199 -5.13 14.30 2.83
N ASP A 200 -5.52 15.25 1.99
CA ASP A 200 -6.80 15.98 2.12
C ASP A 200 -8.00 15.04 2.01
N PHE A 201 -7.93 14.03 1.14
CA PHE A 201 -8.97 13.01 1.06
C PHE A 201 -9.14 12.29 2.40
N ILE A 202 -8.03 11.93 3.05
CA ILE A 202 -8.03 11.27 4.36
C ILE A 202 -8.65 12.18 5.41
N VAL A 203 -8.15 13.42 5.54
CA VAL A 203 -8.66 14.38 6.53
C VAL A 203 -10.14 14.70 6.33
N LYS A 204 -10.59 14.88 5.08
CA LYS A 204 -12.02 15.14 4.78
C LYS A 204 -12.93 13.97 5.17
N ARG A 205 -12.39 12.76 5.27
CA ARG A 205 -13.10 11.53 5.64
C ARG A 205 -12.71 11.00 7.01
N TRP A 206 -12.13 11.84 7.87
CA TRP A 206 -11.64 11.43 9.18
C TRP A 206 -12.67 10.63 9.99
N ASN A 207 -13.86 11.21 10.19
CA ASN A 207 -14.95 10.56 10.94
C ASN A 207 -15.42 9.24 10.31
N PHE A 208 -15.38 9.14 8.98
CA PHE A 208 -15.73 7.90 8.27
C PHE A 208 -14.71 6.80 8.60
N PHE A 209 -13.41 7.11 8.56
CA PHE A 209 -12.39 6.15 8.95
C PHE A 209 -12.45 5.79 10.43
N SER A 210 -12.66 6.77 11.32
CA SER A 210 -12.85 6.52 12.75
C SER A 210 -14.00 5.55 13.03
N GLN A 211 -15.08 5.60 12.23
CA GLN A 211 -16.21 4.68 12.36
C GLN A 211 -15.89 3.28 11.87
N LEU A 212 -15.26 3.14 10.70
CA LEU A 212 -14.92 1.82 10.15
C LEU A 212 -13.92 1.06 11.03
N VAL A 213 -13.00 1.79 11.66
CA VAL A 213 -12.01 1.21 12.56
C VAL A 213 -12.43 1.27 14.02
N ARG A 214 -13.70 1.51 14.34
CA ARG A 214 -14.16 1.51 15.74
C ARG A 214 -14.13 0.12 16.36
#